data_AF-A0A1J5EUN5-F1
#
_entry.id   AF-A0A1J5EUN5-F1
#
_cell.length_a   1.000
_cell.length_b   1.000
_cell.length_c   1.000
_cell.angle_alpha   90.00
_cell.angle_beta   90.00
_cell.angle_gamma   90.00
#
_symmetry.space_group_name_H-M   'P 1'
#
loop_
_entity.id
_entity.type
_entity.pdbx_description
1 polymer ?
#
loop_
_entity_poly.entity_id
_entity_poly.type
_entity_poly.pdbx_seq_one_letter_code
_entity_poly.pdbx_strand_id
1 'polypeptide(L)'
;MALYQKYRPKDFHSLFGQGFVREVLQNALVQNRTVGAYLFHGSRGTGKTTVARILAKGVNCLSLTADGNPCGECQNCRDAENGSLLDIIEIDAASNTGVDNIRDMIERAQFQPTQAPYKVYIIDEVHMLSKGAFNALLKTLEEPPKHVKFILATTEIHKIPDTIISRSQRYDFKRIKNEDIIERLYFIAHEEQIQVEESALELIARLAKGGLRDAITLFEQYSVGGVLKRKYIEENLELIGDDFLSDFIEALIAKESEKTLKHLTFLREKSLDVRLFLEQLLFFLRDRMKESLKKPDFGEYTKLFETFEGIYGRLKFSPDPFLLLETSTFRCIANYPVISQETSTSEKKENKASPALLKTIEKQVTSEVKVSENVAPSNNLSSKSSVNAVLENTATTFDFSRFVEHIRTVPKRSFVGLGLRVATYSEDDNIIVIHPDSDFNFKKLDTADVRLFLQETLDTLFGVGYQIDIRKGGTGRQMKKPEVSLVDHAMDIF
;
A
#
# COMPACT_ATOMS: atom_id res chain seq x y z
N MET A 1 28.58 -5.23 -16.54
CA MET A 1 28.10 -5.55 -15.17
C MET A 1 27.38 -4.32 -14.67
N ALA A 2 26.18 -4.46 -14.10
CA ALA A 2 25.40 -3.30 -13.69
C ALA A 2 26.12 -2.49 -12.61
N LEU A 3 26.01 -1.15 -12.64
CA LEU A 3 26.78 -0.25 -11.76
C LEU A 3 26.48 -0.52 -10.28
N TYR A 4 25.22 -0.81 -9.94
CA TYR A 4 24.84 -1.10 -8.55
C TYR A 4 25.48 -2.38 -7.99
N GLN A 5 25.93 -3.30 -8.87
CA GLN A 5 26.71 -4.46 -8.47
C GLN A 5 28.19 -4.13 -8.40
N LYS A 6 28.72 -3.40 -9.39
CA LYS A 6 30.14 -3.01 -9.47
C LYS A 6 30.57 -2.16 -8.27
N TYR A 7 29.71 -1.21 -7.87
CA TYR A 7 29.97 -0.27 -6.76
C TYR A 7 29.33 -0.68 -5.44
N ARG A 8 28.91 -1.95 -5.31
CA ARG A 8 28.39 -2.47 -4.05
C ARG A 8 29.50 -2.44 -3.00
N PRO A 9 29.28 -1.82 -1.82
CA PRO A 9 30.27 -1.81 -0.74
C PRO A 9 30.71 -3.23 -0.37
N LYS A 10 32.03 -3.42 -0.26
CA LYS A 10 32.66 -4.71 0.06
C LYS A 10 33.02 -4.81 1.54
N ASP A 11 33.06 -3.68 2.23
CA ASP A 11 33.56 -3.54 3.59
C ASP A 11 32.84 -2.36 4.29
N PHE A 12 33.07 -2.17 5.58
CA PHE A 12 32.42 -1.11 6.35
C PHE A 12 32.94 0.29 6.02
N HIS A 13 34.16 0.44 5.47
CA HIS A 13 34.73 1.74 5.07
C HIS A 13 34.04 2.28 3.82
N SER A 14 33.77 1.40 2.87
CA SER A 14 33.06 1.71 1.63
C SER A 14 31.54 1.80 1.80
N LEU A 15 31.01 1.51 3.00
CA LEU A 15 29.59 1.62 3.29
C LEU A 15 29.18 3.09 3.36
N PHE A 16 28.28 3.47 2.46
CA PHE A 16 27.74 4.82 2.41
C PHE A 16 26.51 4.96 3.33
N GLY A 17 26.54 5.95 4.22
CA GLY A 17 25.52 6.15 5.24
C GLY A 17 25.54 5.08 6.35
N GLN A 18 24.45 5.03 7.13
CA GLN A 18 24.26 4.06 8.24
C GLN A 18 25.36 4.04 9.32
N GLY A 19 25.95 5.20 9.64
CA GLY A 19 27.08 5.30 10.57
C GLY A 19 26.89 4.57 11.91
N PHE A 20 25.69 4.66 12.52
CA PHE A 20 25.37 3.93 13.75
C PHE A 20 25.44 2.40 13.57
N VAL A 21 24.82 1.86 12.52
CA VAL A 21 24.83 0.41 12.27
C VAL A 21 26.25 -0.07 11.99
N ARG A 22 27.01 0.70 11.21
CA ARG A 22 28.42 0.44 10.92
C ARG A 22 29.23 0.30 12.21
N GLU A 23 29.19 1.33 13.06
CA GLU A 23 29.98 1.41 14.30
C GLU A 23 29.64 0.28 15.26
N VAL A 24 28.35 -0.02 15.47
CA VAL A 24 27.93 -1.07 16.40
C VAL A 24 28.39 -2.45 15.89
N LEU A 25 28.26 -2.73 14.60
CA LEU A 25 28.68 -4.02 14.04
C LEU A 25 30.20 -4.18 14.03
N GLN A 26 30.96 -3.12 13.71
CA GLN A 26 32.41 -3.12 13.81
C GLN A 26 32.86 -3.43 15.25
N ASN A 27 32.28 -2.75 16.24
CA ASN A 27 32.58 -2.98 17.65
C ASN A 27 32.23 -4.40 18.09
N ALA A 28 31.10 -4.96 17.63
CA ALA A 28 30.71 -6.33 17.92
C ALA A 28 31.70 -7.36 17.37
N LEU A 29 32.26 -7.11 16.17
CA LEU A 29 33.28 -7.96 15.58
C LEU A 29 34.62 -7.87 16.34
N VAL A 30 35.09 -6.66 16.65
CA VAL A 30 36.33 -6.46 17.43
C VAL A 30 36.25 -7.12 18.81
N GLN A 31 35.12 -6.99 19.50
CA GLN A 31 34.92 -7.56 20.82
C GLN A 31 34.57 -9.05 20.80
N ASN A 32 34.42 -9.65 19.62
CA ASN A 32 33.93 -11.02 19.44
C ASN A 32 32.59 -11.28 20.17
N ARG A 33 31.69 -10.27 20.16
CA ARG A 33 30.36 -10.29 20.80
C ARG A 33 29.24 -10.37 19.77
N THR A 34 29.43 -11.19 18.74
CA THR A 34 28.43 -11.37 17.69
C THR A 34 27.30 -12.27 18.18
N VAL A 35 26.06 -11.87 17.98
CA VAL A 35 24.87 -12.65 18.40
C VAL A 35 24.54 -13.76 17.40
N GLY A 36 23.66 -14.69 17.79
CA GLY A 36 23.20 -15.77 16.91
C GLY A 36 22.22 -15.33 15.83
N ALA A 37 21.46 -14.24 16.05
CA ALA A 37 20.45 -13.75 15.12
C ALA A 37 20.41 -12.23 15.04
N TYR A 38 20.44 -11.70 13.82
CA TYR A 38 20.31 -10.29 13.47
C TYR A 38 19.03 -10.06 12.69
N LEU A 39 18.35 -8.94 12.93
CA LEU A 39 17.20 -8.50 12.14
C LEU A 39 17.45 -7.09 11.58
N PHE A 40 17.66 -7.00 10.28
CA PHE A 40 17.90 -5.76 9.55
C PHE A 40 16.59 -5.28 8.93
N HIS A 41 16.12 -4.12 9.41
CA HIS A 41 14.89 -3.51 8.94
C HIS A 41 15.18 -2.18 8.24
N GLY A 42 14.49 -1.88 7.15
CA GLY A 42 14.51 -0.56 6.52
C GLY A 42 14.01 -0.60 5.08
N SER A 43 13.82 0.57 4.48
CA SER A 43 13.35 0.68 3.09
C SER A 43 14.25 -0.06 2.10
N ARG A 44 13.72 -0.36 0.91
CA ARG A 44 14.52 -0.91 -0.19
C ARG A 44 15.69 0.03 -0.52
N GLY A 45 16.83 -0.56 -0.90
CA GLY A 45 18.00 0.21 -1.33
C GLY A 45 18.83 0.89 -0.23
N THR A 46 18.49 0.72 1.06
CA THR A 46 19.22 1.35 2.19
C THR A 46 20.50 0.62 2.64
N GLY A 47 20.80 -0.53 2.04
CA GLY A 47 22.04 -1.29 2.30
C GLY A 47 21.91 -2.55 3.16
N LYS A 48 20.70 -2.99 3.55
CA LYS A 48 20.47 -4.18 4.40
C LYS A 48 21.27 -5.42 3.98
N THR A 49 21.04 -5.93 2.77
CA THR A 49 21.70 -7.13 2.24
C THR A 49 23.20 -6.92 2.04
N THR A 50 23.63 -5.70 1.72
CA THR A 50 25.05 -5.35 1.62
C THR A 50 25.74 -5.47 2.98
N VAL A 51 25.16 -4.86 4.03
CA VAL A 51 25.70 -4.97 5.39
C VAL A 51 25.64 -6.40 5.90
N ALA A 52 24.61 -7.18 5.53
CA ALA A 52 24.53 -8.60 5.86
C ALA A 52 25.72 -9.38 5.30
N ARG A 53 26.07 -9.15 4.02
CA ARG A 53 27.25 -9.78 3.39
C ARG A 53 28.55 -9.31 4.03
N ILE A 54 28.70 -8.02 4.33
CA ILE A 54 29.89 -7.48 5.00
C ILE A 54 30.06 -8.11 6.40
N LEU A 55 28.97 -8.21 7.17
CA LEU A 55 28.99 -8.85 8.48
C LEU A 55 29.32 -10.34 8.38
N ALA A 56 28.71 -11.06 7.43
CA ALA A 56 29.01 -12.48 7.17
C ALA A 56 30.50 -12.69 6.81
N LYS A 57 31.06 -11.78 6.01
CA LYS A 57 32.50 -11.75 5.69
C LYS A 57 33.34 -11.43 6.94
N GLY A 58 32.91 -10.49 7.77
CA GLY A 58 33.57 -10.08 9.00
C GLY A 58 33.67 -11.20 10.04
N VAL A 59 32.57 -11.90 10.32
CA VAL A 59 32.58 -13.01 11.29
C VAL A 59 33.44 -14.19 10.85
N ASN A 60 33.62 -14.35 9.53
CA ASN A 60 34.43 -15.41 8.93
C ASN A 60 35.83 -14.96 8.50
N CYS A 61 36.21 -13.71 8.77
CA CYS A 61 37.52 -13.19 8.40
C CYS A 61 38.62 -13.81 9.27
N LEU A 62 39.73 -14.23 8.64
CA LEU A 62 40.88 -14.83 9.35
C LEU A 62 41.80 -13.77 9.99
N SER A 63 41.70 -12.52 9.54
CA SER A 63 42.59 -11.44 9.97
C SER A 63 41.82 -10.12 9.93
N LEU A 64 40.83 -9.98 10.81
CA LEU A 64 40.03 -8.76 10.92
C LEU A 64 40.94 -7.56 11.22
N THR A 65 40.63 -6.39 10.65
CA THR A 65 41.36 -5.17 10.99
C THR A 65 41.06 -4.74 12.43
N ALA A 66 41.93 -3.89 12.99
CA ALA A 66 41.80 -3.42 14.38
C ALA A 66 40.47 -2.69 14.66
N ASP A 67 39.88 -2.08 13.63
CA ASP A 67 38.60 -1.36 13.69
C ASP A 67 37.40 -2.23 13.24
N GLY A 68 37.57 -3.54 13.12
CA GLY A 68 36.45 -4.46 12.89
C GLY A 68 36.04 -4.66 11.44
N ASN A 69 36.88 -4.28 10.49
CA ASN A 69 36.63 -4.42 9.07
C ASN A 69 37.17 -5.77 8.54
N PRO A 70 36.47 -6.51 7.67
CA PRO A 70 37.06 -7.67 7.00
C PRO A 70 38.24 -7.24 6.11
N CYS A 71 39.36 -7.96 6.19
CA CYS A 71 40.60 -7.55 5.50
C CYS A 71 40.55 -7.58 3.97
N GLY A 72 39.60 -8.30 3.36
CA GLY A 72 39.49 -8.42 1.91
C GLY A 72 40.55 -9.32 1.25
N GLU A 73 41.64 -9.64 1.94
CA GLU A 73 42.78 -10.35 1.36
C GLU A 73 42.89 -11.83 1.77
N CYS A 74 42.31 -12.25 2.90
CA CYS A 74 42.38 -13.65 3.33
C CYS A 74 41.49 -14.56 2.47
N GLN A 75 41.75 -15.87 2.48
CA GLN A 75 41.02 -16.84 1.67
C GLN A 75 39.49 -16.73 1.85
N ASN A 76 39.01 -16.71 3.09
CA ASN A 76 37.58 -16.56 3.39
C ASN A 76 36.99 -15.25 2.83
N CYS A 77 37.73 -14.14 2.85
CA CYS A 77 37.26 -12.87 2.30
C CYS A 77 37.16 -12.92 0.77
N ARG A 78 38.15 -13.54 0.10
CA ARG A 78 38.14 -13.71 -1.36
C ARG A 78 37.01 -14.65 -1.80
N ASP A 79 36.83 -15.76 -1.09
CA ASP A 79 35.77 -16.73 -1.39
C ASP A 79 34.38 -16.15 -1.13
N ALA A 80 34.22 -15.36 -0.07
CA ALA A 80 32.95 -14.67 0.21
C ALA A 80 32.62 -13.65 -0.89
N GLU A 81 33.62 -12.91 -1.38
CA GLU A 81 33.44 -11.90 -2.42
C GLU A 81 33.06 -12.53 -3.78
N ASN A 82 33.67 -13.67 -4.11
CA ASN A 82 33.39 -14.39 -5.37
C ASN A 82 32.17 -15.33 -5.26
N GLY A 83 31.54 -15.44 -4.08
CA GLY A 83 30.39 -16.31 -3.85
C GLY A 83 30.73 -17.81 -3.78
N SER A 84 32.00 -18.17 -3.62
CA SER A 84 32.45 -19.57 -3.48
C SER A 84 32.50 -20.06 -2.02
N LEU A 85 32.34 -19.16 -1.04
CA LEU A 85 32.32 -19.53 0.38
C LEU A 85 31.01 -20.25 0.75
N LEU A 86 31.04 -21.59 0.74
CA LEU A 86 29.88 -22.45 1.01
C LEU A 86 29.23 -22.24 2.38
N ASP A 87 29.98 -21.66 3.33
CA ASP A 87 29.51 -21.37 4.69
C ASP A 87 28.73 -20.05 4.79
N ILE A 88 28.60 -19.29 3.69
CA ILE A 88 27.66 -18.17 3.60
C ILE A 88 26.54 -18.57 2.63
N ILE A 89 25.34 -18.74 3.16
CA ILE A 89 24.16 -19.15 2.41
C ILE A 89 23.19 -17.97 2.36
N GLU A 90 22.95 -17.44 1.16
CA GLU A 90 21.96 -16.39 0.92
C GLU A 90 20.68 -17.00 0.35
N ILE A 91 19.56 -16.74 1.01
CA ILE A 91 18.23 -17.22 0.65
C ILE A 91 17.34 -16.01 0.45
N ASP A 92 16.73 -15.92 -0.73
CA ASP A 92 15.65 -14.99 -0.97
C ASP A 92 14.32 -15.66 -0.56
N ALA A 93 13.70 -15.13 0.49
CA ALA A 93 12.44 -15.68 1.01
C ALA A 93 11.28 -15.50 0.03
N ALA A 94 11.34 -14.55 -0.91
CA ALA A 94 10.31 -14.37 -1.92
C ALA A 94 10.23 -15.57 -2.89
N SER A 95 11.37 -16.19 -3.18
CA SER A 95 11.46 -17.41 -4.01
C SER A 95 11.42 -18.70 -3.18
N ASN A 96 11.59 -18.63 -1.86
CA ASN A 96 11.66 -19.77 -0.95
C ASN A 96 10.64 -19.66 0.20
N THR A 97 9.38 -19.34 -0.11
CA THR A 97 8.32 -19.07 0.88
C THR A 97 7.86 -20.29 1.69
N GLY A 98 8.11 -21.50 1.15
CA GLY A 98 7.62 -22.77 1.66
C GLY A 98 8.26 -23.18 2.99
N VAL A 99 7.47 -23.85 3.84
CA VAL A 99 7.91 -24.34 5.16
C VAL A 99 9.03 -25.37 5.02
N ASP A 100 8.96 -26.21 3.99
CA ASP A 100 9.91 -27.33 3.82
C ASP A 100 11.31 -26.83 3.47
N ASN A 101 11.44 -25.81 2.63
CA ASN A 101 12.74 -25.16 2.33
C ASN A 101 13.43 -24.65 3.61
N ILE A 102 12.65 -24.09 4.53
CA ILE A 102 13.15 -23.58 5.81
C ILE A 102 13.50 -24.72 6.77
N ARG A 103 12.74 -25.82 6.78
CA ARG A 103 13.09 -27.02 7.56
C ARG A 103 14.39 -27.64 7.06
N ASP A 104 14.54 -27.81 5.75
CA ASP A 104 15.77 -28.32 5.15
C ASP A 104 16.97 -27.42 5.48
N MET A 105 16.77 -26.10 5.46
CA MET A 105 17.79 -25.14 5.89
C MET A 105 18.19 -25.34 7.35
N ILE A 106 17.21 -25.50 8.25
CA ILE A 106 17.42 -25.72 9.69
C ILE A 106 18.15 -27.04 9.94
N GLU A 107 17.79 -28.11 9.24
CA GLU A 107 18.49 -29.40 9.34
C GLU A 107 19.95 -29.25 8.89
N ARG A 108 20.18 -28.57 7.76
CA ARG A 108 21.53 -28.27 7.27
C ARG A 108 22.33 -27.37 8.21
N ALA A 109 21.66 -26.55 9.01
CA ALA A 109 22.30 -25.68 10.00
C ALA A 109 22.86 -26.44 11.20
N GLN A 110 22.46 -27.69 11.43
CA GLN A 110 23.01 -28.51 12.53
C GLN A 110 24.44 -29.02 12.25
N PHE A 111 24.85 -29.05 10.97
CA PHE A 111 26.17 -29.51 10.57
C PHE A 111 27.21 -28.39 10.66
N GLN A 112 28.42 -28.78 11.08
CA GLN A 112 29.57 -27.88 11.20
C GLN A 112 29.87 -27.15 9.88
N PRO A 113 30.46 -25.95 9.94
CA PRO A 113 30.95 -25.26 8.75
C PRO A 113 32.02 -26.10 8.02
N THR A 114 32.15 -25.88 6.72
CA THR A 114 33.06 -26.61 5.84
C THR A 114 34.49 -26.10 5.96
N GLN A 115 34.67 -24.77 5.95
CA GLN A 115 35.99 -24.13 5.97
C GLN A 115 36.06 -22.86 6.84
N ALA A 116 34.93 -22.18 7.07
CA ALA A 116 34.88 -20.94 7.85
C ALA A 116 34.58 -21.19 9.35
N PRO A 117 34.86 -20.22 10.23
CA PRO A 117 34.49 -20.34 11.66
C PRO A 117 32.98 -20.44 11.91
N TYR A 118 32.16 -19.78 11.07
CA TYR A 118 30.71 -19.75 11.20
C TYR A 118 30.01 -20.06 9.88
N LYS A 119 28.86 -20.74 10.00
CA LYS A 119 27.87 -20.93 8.95
C LYS A 119 26.82 -19.82 9.05
N VAL A 120 26.78 -18.93 8.07
CA VAL A 120 25.94 -17.73 8.08
C VAL A 120 24.80 -17.87 7.10
N TYR A 121 23.56 -17.76 7.59
CA TYR A 121 22.35 -17.73 6.76
C TYR A 121 21.84 -16.30 6.64
N ILE A 122 21.88 -15.75 5.44
CA ILE A 122 21.30 -14.46 5.10
C ILE A 122 19.93 -14.72 4.47
N ILE A 123 18.85 -14.34 5.13
CA ILE A 123 17.48 -14.50 4.63
C ILE A 123 16.95 -13.12 4.24
N ASP A 124 16.95 -12.82 2.95
CA ASP A 124 16.43 -11.55 2.42
C ASP A 124 14.92 -11.61 2.23
N GLU A 125 14.29 -10.45 2.36
CA GLU A 125 12.83 -10.26 2.35
C GLU A 125 12.07 -11.27 3.23
N VAL A 126 12.58 -11.55 4.44
CA VAL A 126 12.06 -12.59 5.36
C VAL A 126 10.56 -12.46 5.67
N HIS A 127 9.98 -11.27 5.52
CA HIS A 127 8.54 -11.04 5.65
C HIS A 127 7.68 -11.80 4.62
N MET A 128 8.29 -12.33 3.57
CA MET A 128 7.64 -13.18 2.57
C MET A 128 7.48 -14.64 3.02
N LEU A 129 8.10 -15.04 4.13
CA LEU A 129 7.95 -16.38 4.67
C LEU A 129 6.51 -16.66 5.12
N SER A 130 6.05 -17.89 4.89
CA SER A 130 4.78 -18.35 5.42
C SER A 130 4.80 -18.43 6.96
N LYS A 131 3.62 -18.37 7.60
CA LYS A 131 3.50 -18.52 9.06
C LYS A 131 4.12 -19.83 9.57
N GLY A 132 3.95 -20.92 8.83
CA GLY A 132 4.56 -22.21 9.16
C GLY A 132 6.09 -22.16 9.13
N ALA A 133 6.68 -21.43 8.18
CA ALA A 133 8.12 -21.25 8.06
C ALA A 133 8.68 -20.44 9.25
N PHE A 134 8.01 -19.35 9.64
CA PHE A 134 8.37 -18.61 10.84
C PHE A 134 8.35 -19.49 12.10
N ASN A 135 7.31 -20.31 12.27
CA ASN A 135 7.22 -21.21 13.43
C ASN A 135 8.33 -22.26 13.44
N ALA A 136 8.72 -22.78 12.27
CA ALA A 136 9.86 -23.69 12.17
C ALA A 136 11.18 -23.03 12.59
N LEU A 137 11.39 -21.76 12.23
CA LEU A 137 12.58 -20.98 12.61
C LEU A 137 12.68 -20.69 14.10
N LEU A 138 11.57 -20.60 14.83
CA LEU A 138 11.56 -20.17 16.24
C LEU A 138 12.50 -21.00 17.12
N LYS A 139 12.41 -22.34 17.04
CA LYS A 139 13.22 -23.23 17.87
C LYS A 139 14.72 -23.01 17.64
N THR A 140 15.11 -22.81 16.38
CA THR A 140 16.50 -22.60 15.99
C THR A 140 16.99 -21.19 16.30
N LEU A 141 16.11 -20.19 16.31
CA LEU A 141 16.44 -18.81 16.71
C LEU A 141 16.52 -18.64 18.24
N GLU A 142 15.80 -19.46 19.01
CA GLU A 142 15.89 -19.47 20.48
C GLU A 142 17.26 -19.98 20.95
N GLU A 143 17.71 -21.10 20.40
CA GLU A 143 18.98 -21.73 20.74
C GLU A 143 19.76 -22.07 19.47
N PRO A 144 20.31 -21.05 18.77
CA PRO A 144 21.07 -21.30 17.56
C PRO A 144 22.34 -22.10 17.88
N PRO A 145 22.73 -23.08 17.04
CA PRO A 145 24.00 -23.75 17.20
C PRO A 145 25.14 -22.73 17.27
N LYS A 146 26.15 -22.96 18.12
CA LYS A 146 27.23 -21.98 18.38
C LYS A 146 27.98 -21.52 17.12
N HIS A 147 28.02 -22.37 16.10
CA HIS A 147 28.68 -22.12 14.82
C HIS A 147 27.75 -21.52 13.76
N VAL A 148 26.48 -21.24 14.09
CA VAL A 148 25.48 -20.71 13.15
C VAL A 148 25.15 -19.26 13.49
N LYS A 149 24.99 -18.44 12.45
CA LYS A 149 24.55 -17.05 12.53
C LYS A 149 23.41 -16.83 11.53
N PHE A 150 22.31 -16.24 11.97
CA PHE A 150 21.20 -15.82 11.12
C PHE A 150 21.22 -14.30 10.93
N ILE A 151 21.07 -13.85 9.69
CA ILE A 151 20.88 -12.44 9.35
C ILE A 151 19.59 -12.33 8.54
N LEU A 152 18.55 -11.83 9.18
CA LEU A 152 17.22 -11.66 8.60
C LEU A 152 17.11 -10.24 8.07
N ALA A 153 16.72 -10.04 6.82
CA ALA A 153 16.49 -8.71 6.25
C ALA A 153 15.03 -8.54 5.81
N THR A 154 14.43 -7.39 6.15
CA THR A 154 13.04 -7.09 5.80
C THR A 154 12.81 -5.62 5.47
N THR A 155 11.95 -5.37 4.48
CA THR A 155 11.36 -4.06 4.22
C THR A 155 10.09 -3.80 5.04
N GLU A 156 9.39 -4.85 5.49
CA GLU A 156 8.11 -4.78 6.18
C GLU A 156 8.18 -5.42 7.58
N ILE A 157 8.63 -4.64 8.58
CA ILE A 157 8.79 -5.14 9.96
C ILE A 157 7.47 -5.61 10.59
N HIS A 158 6.36 -4.96 10.25
CA HIS A 158 5.04 -5.25 10.81
C HIS A 158 4.48 -6.63 10.39
N LYS A 159 5.05 -7.25 9.36
CA LYS A 159 4.72 -8.62 8.94
C LYS A 159 5.53 -9.68 9.69
N ILE A 160 6.57 -9.27 10.43
CA ILE A 160 7.41 -10.18 11.19
C ILE A 160 6.77 -10.44 12.55
N PRO A 161 6.63 -11.71 12.97
CA PRO A 161 6.11 -12.02 14.31
C PRO A 161 6.99 -11.43 15.42
N ASP A 162 6.37 -10.88 16.48
CA ASP A 162 7.08 -10.34 17.65
C ASP A 162 7.99 -11.37 18.33
N THR A 163 7.65 -12.66 18.20
CA THR A 163 8.47 -13.78 18.70
C THR A 163 9.83 -13.88 17.99
N ILE A 164 9.90 -13.51 16.71
CA ILE A 164 11.16 -13.44 15.94
C ILE A 164 11.92 -12.17 16.29
N ILE A 165 11.22 -11.04 16.39
CA ILE A 165 11.82 -9.73 16.70
C ILE A 165 12.50 -9.78 18.07
N SER A 166 11.83 -10.33 19.08
CA SER A 166 12.36 -10.44 20.45
C SER A 166 13.58 -11.35 20.59
N ARG A 167 13.82 -12.27 19.65
CA ARG A 167 14.95 -13.21 19.65
C ARG A 167 16.10 -12.78 18.72
N SER A 168 15.95 -11.63 18.07
CA SER A 168 16.94 -11.11 17.13
C SER A 168 17.46 -9.75 17.59
N GLN A 169 18.73 -9.48 17.37
CA GLN A 169 19.23 -8.12 17.55
C GLN A 169 18.82 -7.26 16.36
N ARG A 170 17.90 -6.32 16.60
CA ARG A 170 17.31 -5.48 15.57
C ARG A 170 18.17 -4.25 15.26
N TYR A 171 18.35 -3.98 13.98
CA TYR A 171 19.01 -2.80 13.44
C TYR A 171 18.14 -2.11 12.39
N ASP A 172 17.87 -0.83 12.60
CA ASP A 172 17.03 -0.01 11.73
C ASP A 172 17.88 0.83 10.78
N PHE A 173 17.79 0.51 9.49
CA PHE A 173 18.44 1.19 8.39
C PHE A 173 17.60 2.37 7.95
N LYS A 174 18.17 3.58 8.10
CA LYS A 174 17.50 4.82 7.73
C LYS A 174 17.58 5.05 6.23
N ARG A 175 16.70 5.89 5.69
CA ARG A 175 16.86 6.41 4.33
C ARG A 175 18.17 7.18 4.24
N ILE A 176 18.90 6.99 3.15
CA ILE A 176 20.15 7.70 2.88
C ILE A 176 19.76 9.14 2.50
N LYS A 177 20.52 10.13 2.98
CA LYS A 177 20.22 11.53 2.69
C LYS A 177 20.49 11.83 1.21
N ASN A 178 19.85 12.86 0.67
CA ASN A 178 20.02 13.20 -0.74
C ASN A 178 21.45 13.66 -1.02
N GLU A 179 22.06 14.43 -0.10
CA GLU A 179 23.44 14.90 -0.21
C GLU A 179 24.41 13.71 -0.30
N ASP A 180 24.21 12.71 0.55
CA ASP A 180 24.99 11.47 0.55
C ASP A 180 24.84 10.69 -0.77
N ILE A 181 23.62 10.63 -1.33
CA ILE A 181 23.38 9.98 -2.62
C ILE A 181 24.10 10.73 -3.75
N ILE A 182 24.00 12.07 -3.77
CA ILE A 182 24.62 12.91 -4.80
C ILE A 182 26.14 12.73 -4.77
N GLU A 183 26.78 12.79 -3.60
CA GLU A 183 28.22 12.57 -3.43
C GLU A 183 28.63 11.19 -3.98
N ARG A 184 27.85 10.15 -3.68
CA ARG A 184 28.13 8.80 -4.19
C ARG A 184 27.97 8.70 -5.70
N LEU A 185 26.97 9.35 -6.28
CA LEU A 185 26.78 9.37 -7.74
C LEU A 185 27.88 10.17 -8.44
N TYR A 186 28.37 11.26 -7.85
CA TYR A 186 29.55 11.99 -8.35
C TYR A 186 30.79 11.10 -8.41
N PHE A 187 31.05 10.34 -7.34
CA PHE A 187 32.15 9.38 -7.32
C PHE A 187 32.02 8.35 -8.46
N ILE A 188 30.83 7.77 -8.64
CA ILE A 188 30.59 6.79 -9.72
C ILE A 188 30.76 7.44 -11.09
N ALA A 189 30.25 8.67 -11.28
CA ALA A 189 30.40 9.40 -12.54
C ALA A 189 31.88 9.66 -12.88
N HIS A 190 32.70 10.03 -11.89
CA HIS A 190 34.13 10.22 -12.08
C HIS A 190 34.83 8.91 -12.49
N GLU A 191 34.56 7.82 -11.78
CA GLU A 191 35.16 6.51 -12.07
C GLU A 191 34.74 5.92 -13.43
N GLU A 192 33.50 6.18 -13.86
CA GLU A 192 32.98 5.74 -15.17
C GLU A 192 33.22 6.78 -16.28
N GLN A 193 33.88 7.90 -15.99
CA GLN A 193 34.14 9.01 -16.93
C GLN A 193 32.86 9.58 -17.59
N ILE A 194 31.78 9.69 -16.82
CA ILE A 194 30.49 10.24 -17.23
C ILE A 194 30.44 11.74 -16.90
N GLN A 195 30.12 12.57 -17.89
CA GLN A 195 29.86 13.99 -17.67
C GLN A 195 28.47 14.18 -17.07
N VAL A 196 28.38 14.84 -15.92
CA VAL A 196 27.12 14.98 -15.17
C VAL A 196 26.78 16.44 -14.92
N GLU A 197 25.50 16.76 -15.04
CA GLU A 197 24.92 18.01 -14.55
C GLU A 197 24.48 17.83 -13.08
N GLU A 198 24.85 18.77 -12.20
CA GLU A 198 24.52 18.71 -10.77
C GLU A 198 23.00 18.60 -10.54
N SER A 199 22.22 19.40 -11.27
CA SER A 199 20.76 19.40 -11.21
C SER A 199 20.12 18.06 -11.60
N ALA A 200 20.83 17.23 -12.39
CA ALA A 200 20.41 15.90 -12.80
C ALA A 200 20.64 14.88 -11.67
N LEU A 201 21.75 14.99 -10.95
CA LEU A 201 22.04 14.16 -9.78
C LEU A 201 21.06 14.45 -8.64
N GLU A 202 20.75 15.73 -8.40
CA GLU A 202 19.72 16.14 -7.45
C GLU A 202 18.34 15.55 -7.78
N LEU A 203 17.98 15.52 -9.07
CA LEU A 203 16.74 14.92 -9.53
C LEU A 203 16.72 13.42 -9.24
N ILE A 204 17.79 12.69 -9.59
CA ILE A 204 17.91 11.24 -9.30
C ILE A 204 17.84 10.97 -7.80
N ALA A 205 18.55 11.74 -6.98
CA ALA A 205 18.55 11.57 -5.53
C ALA A 205 17.14 11.74 -4.94
N ARG A 206 16.38 12.75 -5.42
CA ARG A 206 14.97 12.94 -5.06
C ARG A 206 14.10 11.76 -5.47
N LEU A 207 14.23 11.29 -6.72
CA LEU A 207 13.45 10.17 -7.27
C LEU A 207 13.75 8.85 -6.55
N ALA A 208 14.98 8.66 -6.10
CA ALA A 208 15.41 7.46 -5.38
C ALA A 208 14.83 7.32 -3.96
N LYS A 209 14.23 8.38 -3.40
CA LYS A 209 13.53 8.38 -2.10
C LYS A 209 14.37 7.75 -0.95
N GLY A 210 15.69 7.95 -1.00
CA GLY A 210 16.64 7.45 0.00
C GLY A 210 17.17 6.03 -0.21
N GLY A 211 16.87 5.39 -1.35
CA GLY A 211 17.40 4.09 -1.77
C GLY A 211 18.58 4.23 -2.73
N LEU A 212 19.81 3.96 -2.27
CA LEU A 212 21.02 4.13 -3.09
C LEU A 212 21.06 3.17 -4.28
N ARG A 213 20.54 1.94 -4.12
CA ARG A 213 20.43 0.99 -5.25
C ARG A 213 19.60 1.59 -6.38
N ASP A 214 18.45 2.16 -6.05
CA ASP A 214 17.53 2.72 -7.03
C ASP A 214 18.14 3.99 -7.67
N ALA A 215 18.84 4.81 -6.88
CA ALA A 215 19.60 5.96 -7.40
C ALA A 215 20.65 5.55 -8.44
N ILE A 216 21.46 4.52 -8.15
CA ILE A 216 22.49 4.03 -9.08
C ILE A 216 21.85 3.43 -10.33
N THR A 217 20.73 2.72 -10.20
CA THR A 217 19.99 2.17 -11.35
C THR A 217 19.46 3.28 -12.26
N LEU A 218 18.86 4.34 -11.70
CA LEU A 218 18.42 5.51 -12.48
C LEU A 218 19.62 6.20 -13.14
N PHE A 219 20.71 6.39 -12.41
CA PHE A 219 21.94 6.97 -12.95
C PHE A 219 22.47 6.19 -14.14
N GLU A 220 22.59 4.86 -14.03
CA GLU A 220 23.03 3.98 -15.11
C GLU A 220 22.09 4.06 -16.32
N GLN A 221 20.78 4.05 -16.09
CA GLN A 221 19.76 4.08 -17.14
C GLN A 221 19.79 5.39 -17.95
N TYR A 222 20.04 6.53 -17.29
CA TYR A 222 19.97 7.85 -17.94
C TYR A 222 21.32 8.45 -18.34
N SER A 223 22.43 7.80 -18.02
CA SER A 223 23.79 8.24 -18.43
C SER A 223 24.16 7.75 -19.85
N VAL A 224 23.25 7.92 -20.81
CA VAL A 224 23.42 7.43 -22.18
C VAL A 224 24.50 8.24 -22.91
N GLY A 225 25.45 7.54 -23.54
CA GLY A 225 26.54 8.20 -24.29
C GLY A 225 27.56 8.91 -23.41
N GLY A 226 27.65 8.57 -22.12
CA GLY A 226 28.62 9.15 -21.19
C GLY A 226 28.26 10.56 -20.71
N VAL A 227 27.00 10.97 -20.88
CA VAL A 227 26.52 12.28 -20.43
C VAL A 227 25.18 12.11 -19.71
N LEU A 228 25.03 12.78 -18.57
CA LEU A 228 23.81 12.84 -17.79
C LEU A 228 23.33 14.29 -17.71
N LYS A 229 22.17 14.56 -18.33
CA LYS A 229 21.52 15.87 -18.33
C LYS A 229 20.15 15.78 -17.68
N ARG A 230 19.76 16.82 -16.94
CA ARG A 230 18.47 16.85 -16.24
C ARG A 230 17.30 16.73 -17.22
N LYS A 231 17.35 17.51 -18.30
CA LYS A 231 16.31 17.54 -19.34
C LYS A 231 16.05 16.16 -19.96
N TYR A 232 17.10 15.36 -20.14
CA TYR A 232 16.95 13.99 -20.68
C TYR A 232 16.21 13.08 -19.68
N ILE A 233 16.48 13.20 -18.39
CA ILE A 233 15.75 12.46 -17.35
C ILE A 233 14.27 12.90 -17.35
N GLU A 234 14.01 14.20 -17.38
CA GLU A 234 12.65 14.74 -17.37
C GLU A 234 11.85 14.30 -18.60
N GLU A 235 12.43 14.34 -19.79
CA GLU A 235 11.76 13.92 -21.02
C GLU A 235 11.43 12.42 -21.04
N ASN A 236 12.33 11.56 -20.54
CA ASN A 236 12.14 10.10 -20.57
C ASN A 236 11.33 9.54 -19.40
N LEU A 237 11.32 10.21 -18.25
CA LEU A 237 10.42 9.87 -17.14
C LEU A 237 9.08 10.61 -17.26
N GLU A 238 8.90 11.39 -18.32
CA GLU A 238 7.75 12.25 -18.51
C GLU A 238 7.48 13.10 -17.25
N LEU A 239 8.55 13.63 -16.65
CA LEU A 239 8.45 14.53 -15.51
C LEU A 239 8.05 15.92 -16.00
N ILE A 240 7.31 16.60 -15.15
CA ILE A 240 6.85 17.94 -15.44
C ILE A 240 7.84 18.92 -14.84
N GLY A 241 8.33 19.84 -15.66
CA GLY A 241 9.24 20.89 -15.20
C GLY A 241 8.59 21.79 -14.15
N ASP A 242 9.43 22.30 -13.25
CA ASP A 242 9.02 23.19 -12.15
C ASP A 242 8.27 24.45 -12.67
N ASP A 243 8.62 24.93 -13.87
CA ASP A 243 7.92 26.05 -14.53
C ASP A 243 6.46 25.74 -14.82
N PHE A 244 6.16 24.55 -15.34
CA PHE A 244 4.77 24.13 -15.60
C PHE A 244 4.01 23.94 -14.29
N LEU A 245 4.64 23.35 -13.26
CA LEU A 245 4.01 23.19 -11.94
C LEU A 245 3.68 24.54 -11.31
N SER A 246 4.58 25.52 -11.42
CA SER A 246 4.33 26.89 -10.98
C SER A 246 3.15 27.49 -11.74
N ASP A 247 3.18 27.44 -13.08
CA ASP A 247 2.16 28.02 -13.94
C ASP A 247 0.78 27.38 -13.72
N PHE A 248 0.74 26.06 -13.52
CA PHE A 248 -0.47 25.31 -13.21
C PHE A 248 -1.06 25.70 -11.85
N ILE A 249 -0.23 25.81 -10.81
CA ILE A 249 -0.69 26.22 -9.47
C ILE A 249 -1.18 27.67 -9.49
N GLU A 250 -0.45 28.57 -10.16
CA GLU A 250 -0.85 29.97 -10.31
C GLU A 250 -2.20 30.09 -11.03
N ALA A 251 -2.43 29.33 -12.10
CA ALA A 251 -3.71 29.28 -12.79
C ALA A 251 -4.85 28.80 -11.88
N LEU A 252 -4.59 27.83 -10.98
CA LEU A 252 -5.58 27.35 -10.02
C LEU A 252 -5.92 28.39 -8.94
N ILE A 253 -4.90 29.07 -8.40
CA ILE A 253 -5.08 30.12 -7.39
C ILE A 253 -5.82 31.33 -7.99
N ALA A 254 -5.43 31.74 -9.20
CA ALA A 254 -6.06 32.82 -9.94
C ALA A 254 -7.45 32.44 -10.49
N LYS A 255 -7.83 31.16 -10.42
CA LYS A 255 -9.09 30.61 -10.95
C LYS A 255 -9.26 30.86 -12.45
N GLU A 256 -8.17 30.80 -13.19
CA GLU A 256 -8.16 30.98 -14.64
C GLU A 256 -8.60 29.70 -15.35
N SER A 257 -9.89 29.58 -15.64
CA SER A 257 -10.49 28.39 -16.27
C SER A 257 -9.84 28.02 -17.59
N GLU A 258 -9.61 28.99 -18.48
CA GLU A 258 -9.08 28.73 -19.82
C GLU A 258 -7.62 28.22 -19.75
N LYS A 259 -6.79 28.84 -18.93
CA LYS A 259 -5.39 28.45 -18.73
C LYS A 259 -5.30 27.07 -18.08
N THR A 260 -6.12 26.81 -17.06
CA THR A 260 -6.17 25.50 -16.40
C THR A 260 -6.60 24.38 -17.35
N LEU A 261 -7.59 24.64 -18.21
CA LEU A 261 -8.02 23.68 -19.24
C LEU A 261 -6.89 23.39 -20.22
N LYS A 262 -6.14 24.40 -20.68
CA LYS A 262 -4.96 24.20 -21.54
C LYS A 262 -3.92 23.30 -20.88
N HIS A 263 -3.64 23.51 -19.59
CA HIS A 263 -2.73 22.63 -18.85
C HIS A 263 -3.26 21.19 -18.76
N LEU A 264 -4.54 20.99 -18.43
CA LEU A 264 -5.13 19.65 -18.41
C LEU A 264 -5.08 18.97 -19.79
N THR A 265 -5.40 19.68 -20.87
CA THR A 265 -5.28 19.14 -22.23
C THR A 265 -3.84 18.74 -22.53
N PHE A 266 -2.85 19.59 -22.20
CA PHE A 266 -1.44 19.25 -22.34
C PHE A 266 -1.07 17.98 -21.55
N LEU A 267 -1.54 17.85 -20.31
CA LEU A 267 -1.31 16.66 -19.49
C LEU A 267 -1.87 15.39 -20.13
N ARG A 268 -3.07 15.49 -20.72
CA ARG A 268 -3.74 14.38 -21.41
C ARG A 268 -3.02 13.99 -22.69
N GLU A 269 -2.64 14.97 -23.52
CA GLU A 269 -1.95 14.74 -24.80
C GLU A 269 -0.57 14.12 -24.61
N LYS A 270 0.13 14.50 -23.53
CA LYS A 270 1.41 13.89 -23.15
C LYS A 270 1.27 12.49 -22.54
N SER A 271 0.05 11.99 -22.33
CA SER A 271 -0.23 10.66 -21.75
C SER A 271 0.46 10.40 -20.41
N LEU A 272 0.59 11.45 -19.61
CA LEU A 272 1.36 11.43 -18.37
C LEU A 272 0.75 10.50 -17.31
N ASP A 273 1.62 9.82 -16.56
CA ASP A 273 1.22 9.09 -15.36
C ASP A 273 0.70 10.09 -14.30
N VAL A 274 -0.62 10.07 -14.09
CA VAL A 274 -1.33 10.95 -13.15
C VAL A 274 -0.81 10.80 -11.72
N ARG A 275 -0.39 9.60 -11.33
CA ARG A 275 0.17 9.37 -9.99
C ARG A 275 1.52 10.05 -9.87
N LEU A 276 2.38 9.92 -10.88
CA LEU A 276 3.69 10.58 -10.90
C LEU A 276 3.54 12.11 -10.93
N PHE A 277 2.58 12.63 -11.70
CA PHE A 277 2.25 14.06 -11.71
C PHE A 277 1.79 14.54 -10.32
N LEU A 278 0.86 13.84 -9.68
CA LEU A 278 0.37 14.22 -8.36
C LEU A 278 1.46 14.15 -7.29
N GLU A 279 2.38 13.19 -7.36
CA GLU A 279 3.56 13.18 -6.48
C GLU A 279 4.39 14.44 -6.67
N GLN A 280 4.72 14.79 -7.91
CA GLN A 280 5.49 16.01 -8.22
C GLN A 280 4.77 17.27 -7.72
N LEU A 281 3.48 17.38 -7.99
CA LEU A 281 2.65 18.51 -7.57
C LEU A 281 2.61 18.66 -6.05
N LEU A 282 2.43 17.56 -5.31
CA LEU A 282 2.40 17.59 -3.84
C LEU A 282 3.76 17.95 -3.25
N PHE A 283 4.86 17.44 -3.81
CA PHE A 283 6.20 17.83 -3.37
C PHE A 283 6.46 19.32 -3.64
N PHE A 284 6.09 19.82 -4.82
CA PHE A 284 6.24 21.22 -5.19
C PHE A 284 5.39 22.13 -4.29
N LEU A 285 4.12 21.80 -4.06
CA LEU A 285 3.24 22.52 -3.13
C LEU A 285 3.82 22.56 -1.72
N ARG A 286 4.35 21.44 -1.21
CA ARG A 286 5.00 21.39 0.12
C ARG A 286 6.17 22.37 0.20
N ASP A 287 6.99 22.46 -0.84
CA ASP A 287 8.15 23.35 -0.83
C ASP A 287 7.71 24.83 -0.93
N ARG A 288 6.69 25.14 -1.74
CA ARG A 288 6.04 26.47 -1.74
C ARG A 288 5.39 26.82 -0.40
N MET A 289 4.78 25.85 0.30
CA MET A 289 4.25 26.04 1.66
C MET A 289 5.36 26.41 2.65
N LYS A 290 6.53 25.77 2.59
CA LYS A 290 7.68 26.12 3.45
C LYS A 290 8.16 27.56 3.19
N GLU A 291 8.25 27.95 1.93
CA GLU A 291 8.67 29.31 1.54
C GLU A 291 7.63 30.38 1.91
N SER A 292 6.35 29.99 2.00
CA SER A 292 5.23 30.89 2.25
C SER A 292 4.70 30.87 3.69
N LEU A 293 5.33 30.18 4.64
CA LEU A 293 4.90 30.05 6.05
C LEU A 293 4.44 31.35 6.77
N LYS A 294 4.84 32.53 6.27
CA LYS A 294 4.46 33.86 6.81
C LYS A 294 3.76 34.77 5.79
N LYS A 295 3.37 34.24 4.62
CA LYS A 295 2.75 34.97 3.52
C LYS A 295 1.26 34.60 3.42
N PRO A 296 0.41 35.50 2.90
CA PRO A 296 -1.02 35.21 2.72
C PRO A 296 -1.28 34.01 1.80
N ASP A 297 -0.38 33.77 0.85
CA ASP A 297 -0.47 32.68 -0.13
C ASP A 297 -0.41 31.27 0.49
N PHE A 298 0.05 31.15 1.75
CA PHE A 298 0.11 29.88 2.47
C PHE A 298 -1.24 29.16 2.54
N GLY A 299 -2.33 29.92 2.75
CA GLY A 299 -3.68 29.36 2.85
C GLY A 299 -4.13 28.69 1.54
N GLU A 300 -3.81 29.29 0.40
CA GLU A 300 -4.15 28.75 -0.91
C GLU A 300 -3.33 27.50 -1.23
N TYR A 301 -2.01 27.52 -0.97
CA TYR A 301 -1.18 26.32 -1.14
C TYR A 301 -1.63 25.16 -0.26
N THR A 302 -2.04 25.44 0.99
CA THR A 302 -2.55 24.42 1.91
C THR A 302 -3.84 23.78 1.38
N LYS A 303 -4.79 24.60 0.91
CA LYS A 303 -6.06 24.12 0.34
C LYS A 303 -5.85 23.26 -0.91
N LEU A 304 -4.93 23.66 -1.79
CA LEU A 304 -4.56 22.85 -2.96
C LEU A 304 -3.89 21.55 -2.53
N PHE A 305 -2.95 21.59 -1.57
CA PHE A 305 -2.26 20.41 -1.06
C PHE A 305 -3.26 19.37 -0.51
N GLU A 306 -4.18 19.77 0.37
CA GLU A 306 -5.22 18.88 0.92
C GLU A 306 -6.11 18.28 -0.17
N THR A 307 -6.47 19.09 -1.18
CA THR A 307 -7.30 18.62 -2.29
C THR A 307 -6.59 17.53 -3.09
N PHE A 308 -5.34 17.77 -3.49
CA PHE A 308 -4.56 16.83 -4.29
C PHE A 308 -4.07 15.62 -3.49
N GLU A 309 -3.82 15.75 -2.19
CA GLU A 309 -3.49 14.63 -1.30
C GLU A 309 -4.69 13.67 -1.19
N GLY A 310 -5.89 14.23 -1.00
CA GLY A 310 -7.12 13.45 -0.96
C GLY A 310 -7.40 12.69 -2.26
N ILE A 311 -6.95 13.18 -3.41
CA ILE A 311 -7.01 12.47 -4.70
C ILE A 311 -5.95 11.37 -4.76
N TYR A 312 -4.73 11.69 -4.34
CA TYR A 312 -3.61 10.75 -4.33
C TYR A 312 -3.94 9.47 -3.55
N GLY A 313 -4.64 9.59 -2.41
CA GLY A 313 -5.12 8.43 -1.66
C GLY A 313 -6.19 7.58 -2.37
N ARG A 314 -6.94 8.16 -3.31
CA ARG A 314 -8.05 7.50 -4.04
C ARG A 314 -7.64 6.94 -5.40
N LEU A 315 -6.51 7.38 -5.95
CA LEU A 315 -5.97 6.97 -7.26
C LEU A 315 -5.99 5.45 -7.49
N LYS A 316 -5.59 4.66 -6.47
CA LYS A 316 -5.52 3.20 -6.56
C LYS A 316 -6.87 2.53 -6.86
N PHE A 317 -7.97 3.21 -6.58
CA PHE A 317 -9.33 2.68 -6.75
C PHE A 317 -10.08 3.34 -7.91
N SER A 318 -9.46 4.28 -8.63
CA SER A 318 -10.11 4.97 -9.74
C SER A 318 -9.94 4.17 -11.03
N PRO A 319 -11.02 3.86 -11.76
CA PRO A 319 -10.93 3.24 -13.08
C PRO A 319 -10.35 4.20 -14.13
N ASP A 320 -10.51 5.52 -13.92
CA ASP A 320 -9.89 6.57 -14.71
C ASP A 320 -9.18 7.58 -13.79
N PRO A 321 -7.85 7.44 -13.61
CA PRO A 321 -7.02 8.39 -12.86
C PRO A 321 -7.11 9.83 -13.37
N PHE A 322 -7.19 10.01 -14.69
CA PHE A 322 -7.13 11.31 -15.31
C PHE A 322 -8.43 12.08 -15.10
N LEU A 323 -9.58 11.40 -15.24
CA LEU A 323 -10.88 11.99 -14.93
C LEU A 323 -10.95 12.46 -13.47
N LEU A 324 -10.34 11.71 -12.54
CA LEU A 324 -10.29 12.10 -11.14
C LEU A 324 -9.45 13.37 -10.92
N LEU A 325 -8.32 13.50 -11.62
CA LEU A 325 -7.52 14.73 -11.62
C LEU A 325 -8.31 15.91 -12.20
N GLU A 326 -8.91 15.72 -13.38
CA GLU A 326 -9.66 16.73 -14.14
C GLU A 326 -10.83 17.29 -13.32
N THR A 327 -11.70 16.43 -12.81
CA THR A 327 -12.87 16.83 -11.99
C THR A 327 -12.47 17.55 -10.69
N SER A 328 -11.36 17.16 -10.07
CA SER A 328 -10.89 17.81 -8.85
C SER A 328 -10.26 19.17 -9.14
N THR A 329 -9.56 19.29 -10.27
CA THR A 329 -9.04 20.55 -10.77
C THR A 329 -10.18 21.53 -11.05
N PHE A 330 -11.29 21.05 -11.63
CA PHE A 330 -12.50 21.85 -11.80
C PHE A 330 -13.11 22.30 -10.48
N ARG A 331 -13.11 21.45 -9.45
CA ARG A 331 -13.59 21.82 -8.11
C ARG A 331 -12.77 22.97 -7.50
N CYS A 332 -11.45 23.00 -7.71
CA CYS A 332 -10.60 24.10 -7.24
C CYS A 332 -11.01 25.45 -7.84
N ILE A 333 -11.31 25.48 -9.13
CA ILE A 333 -11.69 26.70 -9.85
C ILE A 333 -13.14 27.11 -9.56
N ALA A 334 -14.05 26.13 -9.49
CA ALA A 334 -15.49 26.35 -9.32
C ALA A 334 -15.92 26.70 -7.89
N ASN A 335 -14.99 26.76 -6.92
CA ASN A 335 -15.26 27.14 -5.54
C ASN A 335 -16.27 26.22 -4.81
N TYR A 336 -16.32 24.93 -5.15
CA TYR A 336 -17.13 23.97 -4.40
C TYR A 336 -16.41 23.62 -3.08
N PRO A 337 -17.08 23.67 -1.92
CA PRO A 337 -16.46 23.28 -0.66
C PRO A 337 -15.96 21.82 -0.75
N VAL A 338 -14.74 21.60 -0.27
CA VAL A 338 -14.19 20.27 -0.08
C VAL A 338 -15.15 19.53 0.85
N ILE A 339 -15.67 18.38 0.42
CA ILE A 339 -16.35 17.46 1.34
C ILE A 339 -15.24 16.90 2.22
N SER A 340 -14.94 17.60 3.32
CA SER A 340 -14.19 17.05 4.44
C SER A 340 -15.01 15.88 4.98
N GLN A 341 -14.39 14.71 5.10
CA GLN A 341 -14.96 13.67 5.92
C GLN A 341 -15.07 14.23 7.34
N GLU A 342 -16.28 14.53 7.78
CA GLU A 342 -16.57 14.65 9.20
C GLU A 342 -16.21 13.29 9.82
N THR A 343 -15.02 13.26 10.43
CA THR A 343 -14.73 12.30 11.48
C THR A 343 -15.61 12.71 12.64
N SER A 344 -16.69 11.96 12.84
CA SER A 344 -17.58 12.06 14.00
C SER A 344 -16.79 11.78 15.27
N THR A 345 -16.14 12.81 15.78
CA THR A 345 -15.75 12.89 17.18
C THR A 345 -17.00 13.20 17.97
N SER A 346 -17.51 12.17 18.63
CA SER A 346 -18.63 12.25 19.56
C SER A 346 -18.20 13.03 20.81
N GLU A 347 -18.33 14.36 20.78
CA GLU A 347 -18.45 15.13 22.01
C GLU A 347 -19.85 14.91 22.58
N LYS A 348 -19.91 14.10 23.64
CA LYS A 348 -21.05 14.07 24.55
C LYS A 348 -21.26 15.45 25.16
N LYS A 349 -22.31 16.14 24.74
CA LYS A 349 -22.99 17.12 25.60
C LYS A 349 -24.48 16.80 25.63
N GLU A 350 -24.90 16.29 26.78
CA GLU A 350 -26.28 16.33 27.24
C GLU A 350 -26.77 17.77 27.21
N ASN A 351 -27.94 18.02 26.61
CA ASN A 351 -29.04 18.68 27.32
C ASN A 351 -30.33 18.75 26.49
N LYS A 352 -31.35 18.07 27.02
CA LYS A 352 -32.77 18.43 27.20
C LYS A 352 -33.56 19.05 26.01
N ALA A 353 -34.64 18.34 25.70
CA ALA A 353 -35.71 18.66 24.77
C ALA A 353 -36.43 20.00 25.00
N SER A 354 -36.97 20.58 23.92
CA SER A 354 -38.43 20.78 23.79
C SER A 354 -38.85 21.04 22.32
N PRO A 355 -40.05 20.59 21.89
CA PRO A 355 -40.50 20.62 20.50
C PRO A 355 -41.49 21.76 20.21
N ALA A 356 -41.17 22.63 19.26
CA ALA A 356 -42.14 23.55 18.65
C ALA A 356 -41.60 24.09 17.32
N LEU A 357 -41.94 23.45 16.19
CA LEU A 357 -41.99 24.05 14.83
C LEU A 357 -42.38 22.98 13.78
N LEU A 358 -43.53 22.34 13.99
CA LEU A 358 -44.20 21.51 12.97
C LEU A 358 -45.69 21.83 12.99
N LYS A 359 -46.05 23.03 12.52
CA LYS A 359 -47.43 23.45 12.19
C LYS A 359 -47.41 24.57 11.15
N THR A 360 -47.01 24.32 9.90
CA THR A 360 -47.34 25.26 8.80
C THR A 360 -47.28 24.70 7.37
N ILE A 361 -47.52 23.41 7.11
CA ILE A 361 -47.69 22.93 5.71
C ILE A 361 -48.79 21.87 5.63
N GLU A 362 -50.02 22.28 5.96
CA GLU A 362 -51.24 21.60 5.51
C GLU A 362 -52.29 22.69 5.26
N LYS A 363 -52.29 23.23 4.03
CA LYS A 363 -53.44 23.87 3.37
C LYS A 363 -53.00 24.34 1.98
N GLN A 364 -53.89 24.13 1.01
CA GLN A 364 -53.77 24.44 -0.43
C GLN A 364 -52.99 23.35 -1.18
N VAL A 365 -53.56 22.54 -2.09
CA VAL A 365 -54.69 22.75 -3.01
C VAL A 365 -55.35 21.38 -3.34
N THR A 366 -56.67 21.31 -3.23
CA THR A 366 -57.56 20.33 -3.88
C THR A 366 -58.50 21.08 -4.84
N SER A 367 -59.05 20.35 -5.83
CA SER A 367 -60.08 20.70 -6.86
C SER A 367 -59.49 20.94 -8.27
N GLU A 368 -59.86 20.33 -9.42
CA GLU A 368 -61.06 19.65 -10.01
C GLU A 368 -60.60 18.68 -11.16
N VAL A 369 -61.04 17.42 -11.39
CA VAL A 369 -62.28 16.83 -12.04
C VAL A 369 -62.43 17.19 -13.56
N LYS A 370 -62.49 16.32 -14.61
CA LYS A 370 -63.45 15.22 -14.98
C LYS A 370 -63.09 14.50 -16.34
N VAL A 371 -63.08 13.14 -16.36
CA VAL A 371 -63.69 12.08 -17.23
C VAL A 371 -63.89 12.22 -18.78
N SER A 372 -63.42 11.22 -19.60
CA SER A 372 -64.27 10.25 -20.38
C SER A 372 -63.54 9.32 -21.41
N GLU A 373 -63.79 8.02 -21.27
CA GLU A 373 -63.82 6.79 -22.14
C GLU A 373 -63.41 6.70 -23.65
N ASN A 374 -62.77 5.55 -23.97
CA ASN A 374 -63.14 4.49 -24.96
C ASN A 374 -62.19 4.08 -26.15
N VAL A 375 -62.07 2.74 -26.30
CA VAL A 375 -61.73 1.88 -27.48
C VAL A 375 -60.26 1.45 -27.75
N ALA A 376 -60.07 0.12 -27.83
CA ALA A 376 -58.92 -0.63 -28.39
C ALA A 376 -59.36 -1.37 -29.69
N PRO A 377 -58.55 -2.18 -30.42
CA PRO A 377 -57.09 -2.39 -30.44
C PRO A 377 -56.47 -2.37 -31.89
N SER A 378 -55.13 -2.40 -32.04
CA SER A 378 -54.40 -3.29 -32.98
C SER A 378 -52.89 -2.98 -33.16
N ASN A 379 -52.10 -4.05 -32.99
CA ASN A 379 -50.88 -4.51 -33.67
C ASN A 379 -49.67 -3.62 -34.03
N ASN A 380 -48.52 -4.18 -33.62
CA ASN A 380 -47.22 -4.33 -34.30
C ASN A 380 -46.06 -3.34 -34.02
N LEU A 381 -45.10 -3.91 -33.28
CA LEU A 381 -43.66 -4.02 -33.50
C LEU A 381 -42.80 -2.75 -33.67
N SER A 382 -41.87 -2.68 -32.71
CA SER A 382 -40.43 -2.41 -32.85
C SER A 382 -39.89 -1.03 -32.42
N SER A 383 -39.28 -1.10 -31.23
CA SER A 383 -37.97 -0.55 -30.88
C SER A 383 -37.84 0.91 -30.43
N LYS A 384 -37.05 1.00 -29.34
CA LYS A 384 -36.33 2.15 -28.78
C LYS A 384 -37.06 3.06 -27.78
N SER A 385 -36.67 2.82 -26.53
CA SER A 385 -36.19 3.79 -25.53
C SER A 385 -37.04 5.04 -25.33
N SER A 386 -37.65 5.16 -24.16
CA SER A 386 -37.19 6.06 -23.09
C SER A 386 -38.24 6.18 -21.97
N VAL A 387 -37.75 6.01 -20.74
CA VAL A 387 -38.02 6.88 -19.57
C VAL A 387 -39.47 7.02 -19.08
N ASN A 388 -39.64 6.60 -17.81
CA ASN A 388 -40.71 6.88 -16.83
C ASN A 388 -41.94 5.97 -16.79
N ALA A 389 -41.97 5.08 -15.79
CA ALA A 389 -43.17 4.72 -15.03
C ALA A 389 -42.70 4.26 -13.63
N VAL A 390 -42.85 5.11 -12.61
CA VAL A 390 -43.98 5.10 -11.65
C VAL A 390 -43.87 3.95 -10.65
N LEU A 391 -43.66 4.37 -9.39
CA LEU A 391 -43.77 3.58 -8.17
C LEU A 391 -45.09 2.79 -8.14
N GLU A 392 -45.00 1.47 -8.31
CA GLU A 392 -46.00 0.54 -7.81
C GLU A 392 -45.46 -0.08 -6.51
N ASN A 393 -46.04 0.33 -5.39
CA ASN A 393 -45.95 -0.37 -4.10
C ASN A 393 -46.58 -1.76 -4.27
N THR A 394 -45.76 -2.73 -4.66
CA THR A 394 -46.03 -4.14 -4.41
C THR A 394 -45.24 -4.51 -3.17
N ALA A 395 -45.91 -4.98 -2.11
CA ALA A 395 -45.24 -5.59 -0.98
C ALA A 395 -44.51 -6.83 -1.50
N THR A 396 -43.24 -6.68 -1.85
CA THR A 396 -42.39 -7.76 -2.33
C THR A 396 -42.10 -8.68 -1.15
N THR A 397 -42.58 -9.91 -1.24
CA THR A 397 -42.20 -11.01 -0.34
C THR A 397 -40.68 -11.07 -0.26
N PHE A 398 -40.13 -11.26 0.94
CA PHE A 398 -38.69 -11.28 1.15
C PHE A 398 -38.01 -12.36 0.28
N ASP A 399 -37.01 -11.93 -0.49
CA ASP A 399 -36.16 -12.79 -1.31
C ASP A 399 -34.71 -12.70 -0.84
N PHE A 400 -34.27 -13.75 -0.15
CA PHE A 400 -32.92 -13.83 0.41
C PHE A 400 -31.83 -13.83 -0.67
N SER A 401 -32.07 -14.43 -1.83
CA SER A 401 -31.07 -14.46 -2.91
C SER A 401 -30.85 -13.07 -3.49
N ARG A 402 -31.94 -12.32 -3.75
CA ARG A 402 -31.88 -10.93 -4.20
C ARG A 402 -31.23 -10.00 -3.18
N PHE A 403 -31.48 -10.23 -1.89
CA PHE A 403 -30.86 -9.50 -0.79
C PHE A 403 -29.34 -9.69 -0.76
N VAL A 404 -28.86 -10.94 -0.86
CA VAL A 404 -27.42 -11.24 -0.86
C VAL A 404 -26.72 -10.71 -2.11
N GLU A 405 -27.36 -10.79 -3.27
CA GLU A 405 -26.79 -10.29 -4.53
C GLU A 405 -26.60 -8.78 -4.50
N HIS A 406 -27.58 -8.03 -3.99
CA HIS A 406 -27.45 -6.57 -3.83
C HIS A 406 -26.28 -6.20 -2.92
N ILE A 407 -26.10 -6.89 -1.79
CA ILE A 407 -25.00 -6.65 -0.85
C ILE A 407 -23.63 -6.87 -1.52
N ARG A 408 -23.52 -7.83 -2.45
CA ARG A 408 -22.27 -8.08 -3.19
C ARG A 408 -21.88 -6.93 -4.11
N THR A 409 -22.86 -6.18 -4.62
CA THR A 409 -22.60 -5.03 -5.52
C THR A 409 -22.10 -3.79 -4.78
N VAL A 410 -22.19 -3.76 -3.45
CA VAL A 410 -21.76 -2.60 -2.64
C VAL A 410 -20.24 -2.65 -2.35
N PRO A 411 -19.44 -1.70 -2.87
CA PRO A 411 -17.99 -1.68 -2.62
C PRO A 411 -17.66 -1.52 -1.13
N LYS A 412 -16.57 -2.16 -0.67
CA LYS A 412 -16.08 -2.23 0.73
C LYS A 412 -16.86 -3.14 1.70
N ARG A 413 -17.97 -3.76 1.30
CA ARG A 413 -18.74 -4.70 2.15
C ARG A 413 -18.93 -6.09 1.54
N SER A 414 -18.16 -6.44 0.51
CA SER A 414 -18.21 -7.75 -0.17
C SER A 414 -18.04 -8.95 0.78
N PHE A 415 -17.28 -8.78 1.87
CA PHE A 415 -17.11 -9.82 2.91
C PHE A 415 -18.41 -10.16 3.64
N VAL A 416 -19.36 -9.22 3.74
CA VAL A 416 -20.70 -9.44 4.32
C VAL A 416 -21.50 -10.36 3.40
N GLY A 417 -21.49 -10.11 2.09
CA GLY A 417 -22.15 -10.97 1.10
C GLY A 417 -21.58 -12.40 1.08
N LEU A 418 -20.26 -12.55 1.23
CA LEU A 418 -19.61 -13.86 1.37
C LEU A 418 -20.05 -14.61 2.64
N GLY A 419 -20.18 -13.91 3.77
CA GLY A 419 -20.66 -14.50 5.03
C GLY A 419 -22.14 -14.91 4.98
N LEU A 420 -22.97 -14.17 4.25
CA LEU A 420 -24.40 -14.47 4.08
C LEU A 420 -24.67 -15.64 3.13
N ARG A 421 -23.78 -15.91 2.16
CA ARG A 421 -23.92 -17.03 1.21
C ARG A 421 -23.92 -18.40 1.90
N VAL A 422 -23.15 -18.53 2.97
CA VAL A 422 -23.02 -19.79 3.74
C VAL A 422 -23.99 -19.83 4.93
N ALA A 423 -24.65 -18.71 5.24
CA ALA A 423 -25.63 -18.64 6.30
C ALA A 423 -26.97 -19.28 5.89
N THR A 424 -27.70 -19.76 6.89
CA THR A 424 -29.11 -20.13 6.73
C THR A 424 -29.98 -19.02 7.31
N TYR A 425 -31.25 -18.94 6.90
CA TYR A 425 -32.16 -17.96 7.45
C TYR A 425 -33.51 -18.58 7.82
N SER A 426 -34.20 -17.93 8.76
CA SER A 426 -35.59 -18.19 9.12
C SER A 426 -36.36 -16.87 9.13
N GLU A 427 -37.64 -16.92 8.76
CA GLU A 427 -38.55 -15.78 8.74
C GLU A 427 -39.70 -16.06 9.72
N ASP A 428 -39.83 -15.24 10.76
CA ASP A 428 -40.91 -15.30 11.75
C ASP A 428 -41.51 -13.90 11.90
N ASP A 429 -42.78 -13.70 11.52
CA ASP A 429 -43.55 -12.45 11.70
C ASP A 429 -42.77 -11.16 11.37
N ASN A 430 -42.27 -11.06 10.13
CA ASN A 430 -41.42 -9.98 9.61
C ASN A 430 -40.02 -9.84 10.26
N ILE A 431 -39.59 -10.77 11.09
CA ILE A 431 -38.21 -10.83 11.59
C ILE A 431 -37.44 -11.87 10.77
N ILE A 432 -36.39 -11.42 10.09
CA ILE A 432 -35.47 -12.26 9.35
C ILE A 432 -34.27 -12.55 10.23
N VAL A 433 -34.17 -13.81 10.67
CA VAL A 433 -33.07 -14.26 11.52
C VAL A 433 -32.03 -14.98 10.66
N ILE A 434 -30.82 -14.42 10.60
CA ILE A 434 -29.67 -15.01 9.93
C ILE A 434 -28.91 -15.89 10.92
N HIS A 435 -28.62 -17.11 10.51
CA HIS A 435 -27.87 -18.11 11.26
C HIS A 435 -26.56 -18.42 10.51
N PRO A 436 -25.44 -17.79 10.90
CA PRO A 436 -24.14 -18.07 10.33
C PRO A 436 -23.70 -19.52 10.61
N ASP A 437 -23.00 -20.12 9.67
CA ASP A 437 -22.51 -21.51 9.71
C ASP A 437 -21.38 -21.76 10.72
N SER A 438 -20.67 -20.70 11.14
CA SER A 438 -19.50 -20.79 12.00
C SER A 438 -19.37 -19.59 12.96
N ASP A 439 -18.69 -19.81 14.08
CA ASP A 439 -18.33 -18.77 15.06
C ASP A 439 -17.56 -17.59 14.44
N PHE A 440 -16.76 -17.89 13.42
CA PHE A 440 -15.98 -16.90 12.70
C PHE A 440 -16.88 -15.98 11.86
N ASN A 441 -17.85 -16.54 11.14
CA ASN A 441 -18.80 -15.76 10.35
C ASN A 441 -19.80 -15.01 11.24
N PHE A 442 -20.20 -15.61 12.36
CA PHE A 442 -21.02 -14.93 13.37
C PHE A 442 -20.33 -13.66 13.88
N LYS A 443 -19.08 -13.74 14.35
CA LYS A 443 -18.34 -12.56 14.86
C LYS A 443 -18.15 -11.44 13.82
N LYS A 444 -18.15 -11.77 12.53
CA LYS A 444 -18.03 -10.78 11.45
C LYS A 444 -19.35 -10.12 11.10
N LEU A 445 -20.44 -10.89 11.10
CA LEU A 445 -21.77 -10.41 10.78
C LEU A 445 -22.43 -9.70 11.97
N ASP A 446 -22.13 -10.16 13.19
CA ASP A 446 -22.65 -9.62 14.45
C ASP A 446 -21.86 -8.41 14.96
N THR A 447 -21.75 -7.38 14.12
CA THR A 447 -21.22 -6.06 14.51
C THR A 447 -22.30 -5.00 14.30
N ALA A 448 -22.32 -3.95 15.13
CA ALA A 448 -23.36 -2.91 15.07
C ALA A 448 -23.45 -2.27 13.66
N ASP A 449 -22.29 -2.03 13.05
CA ASP A 449 -22.11 -1.40 11.74
C ASP A 449 -22.64 -2.28 10.60
N VAL A 450 -22.57 -3.61 10.76
CA VAL A 450 -23.07 -4.58 9.79
C VAL A 450 -24.56 -4.79 9.98
N ARG A 451 -25.06 -4.93 11.22
CA ARG A 451 -26.50 -5.04 11.51
C ARG A 451 -27.28 -3.83 10.97
N LEU A 452 -26.77 -2.61 11.18
CA LEU A 452 -27.39 -1.38 10.70
C LEU A 452 -27.43 -1.33 9.17
N PHE A 453 -26.34 -1.70 8.50
CA PHE A 453 -26.29 -1.77 7.05
C PHE A 453 -27.21 -2.85 6.46
N LEU A 454 -27.29 -4.01 7.10
CA LEU A 454 -28.21 -5.05 6.66
C LEU A 454 -29.65 -4.59 6.80
N GLN A 455 -29.99 -3.90 7.90
CA GLN A 455 -31.31 -3.30 8.10
C GLN A 455 -31.62 -2.22 7.05
N GLU A 456 -30.71 -1.27 6.80
CA GLU A 456 -30.88 -0.23 5.77
C GLU A 456 -31.06 -0.84 4.36
N THR A 457 -30.30 -1.89 4.06
CA THR A 457 -30.41 -2.61 2.78
C THR A 457 -31.76 -3.30 2.66
N LEU A 458 -32.28 -3.85 3.76
CA LEU A 458 -33.55 -4.54 3.81
C LEU A 458 -34.71 -3.55 3.65
N ASP A 459 -34.64 -2.40 4.35
CA ASP A 459 -35.59 -1.30 4.23
C ASP A 459 -35.60 -0.72 2.79
N THR A 460 -34.44 -0.64 2.15
CA THR A 460 -34.30 -0.14 0.76
C THR A 460 -34.91 -1.10 -0.27
N LEU A 461 -34.75 -2.41 -0.07
CA LEU A 461 -35.17 -3.42 -1.05
C LEU A 461 -36.60 -3.91 -0.88
N PHE A 462 -37.09 -4.01 0.36
CA PHE A 462 -38.37 -4.64 0.69
C PHE A 462 -39.32 -3.71 1.47
N GLY A 463 -38.89 -2.48 1.80
CA GLY A 463 -39.69 -1.49 2.52
C GLY A 463 -39.60 -1.59 4.04
N VAL A 464 -40.17 -0.59 4.73
CA VAL A 464 -40.12 -0.44 6.19
C VAL A 464 -41.13 -1.38 6.86
N GLY A 465 -40.75 -2.64 7.02
CA GLY A 465 -41.64 -3.65 7.63
C GLY A 465 -40.93 -4.85 8.22
N TYR A 466 -39.67 -5.08 7.84
CA TYR A 466 -38.89 -6.24 8.23
C TYR A 466 -37.77 -5.85 9.20
N GLN A 467 -37.48 -6.69 10.19
CA GLN A 467 -36.34 -6.52 11.10
C GLN A 467 -35.33 -7.63 10.92
N ILE A 468 -34.04 -7.30 10.98
CA ILE A 468 -32.98 -8.30 10.86
C ILE A 468 -32.34 -8.63 12.22
N ASP A 469 -32.22 -9.92 12.52
CA ASP A 469 -31.49 -10.42 13.68
C ASP A 469 -30.45 -11.46 13.26
N ILE A 470 -29.38 -11.58 14.04
CA ILE A 470 -28.28 -12.51 13.77
C ILE A 470 -28.08 -13.35 15.03
N ARG A 471 -28.28 -14.67 14.90
CA ARG A 471 -28.21 -15.61 16.03
C ARG A 471 -27.22 -16.74 15.75
N LYS A 472 -26.62 -17.24 16.82
CA LYS A 472 -25.67 -18.34 16.79
C LYS A 472 -26.40 -19.66 16.97
N GLY A 473 -26.36 -20.53 15.94
CA GLY A 473 -26.91 -21.88 15.98
C GLY A 473 -28.44 -21.95 16.03
N GLY A 474 -29.08 -22.36 14.95
CA GLY A 474 -30.52 -22.59 14.92
C GLY A 474 -30.87 -24.05 15.19
N THR A 475 -31.29 -24.38 16.40
CA THR A 475 -31.99 -25.62 16.69
C THR A 475 -33.50 -25.39 16.56
N GLY A 476 -34.08 -25.77 15.42
CA GLY A 476 -35.51 -26.04 15.31
C GLY A 476 -36.43 -24.91 14.84
N ARG A 477 -36.48 -24.66 13.53
CA ARG A 477 -37.68 -24.42 12.67
C ARG A 477 -37.19 -24.03 11.27
N GLN A 478 -37.98 -24.38 10.23
CA GLN A 478 -37.67 -24.36 8.79
C GLN A 478 -36.55 -23.40 8.35
N MET A 479 -35.30 -23.86 8.40
CA MET A 479 -34.16 -23.10 7.89
C MET A 479 -34.12 -23.25 6.37
N LYS A 480 -34.22 -22.13 5.66
CA LYS A 480 -34.09 -22.09 4.20
C LYS A 480 -32.63 -21.84 3.82
N LYS A 481 -32.14 -22.54 2.80
CA LYS A 481 -30.84 -22.24 2.15
C LYS A 481 -31.06 -21.29 0.97
N PRO A 482 -30.12 -20.39 0.67
CA PRO A 482 -30.16 -19.60 -0.55
C PRO A 482 -30.17 -20.52 -1.77
N GLU A 483 -31.03 -20.23 -2.75
CA GLU A 483 -31.00 -20.92 -4.05
C GLU A 483 -29.72 -20.50 -4.78
N VAL A 484 -28.82 -21.46 -5.03
CA VAL A 484 -27.54 -21.21 -5.69
C VAL A 484 -27.74 -21.31 -7.20
N SER A 485 -27.45 -20.22 -7.91
CA SER A 485 -27.41 -20.18 -9.38
C SER A 485 -26.32 -21.13 -9.90
N LEU A 486 -26.62 -21.89 -10.97
CA LEU A 486 -25.66 -22.79 -11.65
C LEU A 486 -24.35 -22.10 -12.09
N VAL A 487 -24.36 -20.76 -12.22
CA VAL A 487 -23.17 -19.96 -12.57
C VAL A 487 -22.15 -19.92 -11.41
N ASP A 488 -22.61 -20.02 -10.17
CA ASP A 488 -21.74 -19.96 -8.99
C ASP A 488 -20.93 -21.27 -8.76
N HIS A 489 -21.31 -22.40 -9.36
CA HIS A 489 -20.51 -23.63 -9.27
C HIS A 489 -19.27 -23.60 -10.17
N ALA A 490 -19.25 -22.76 -11.20
CA ALA A 490 -18.12 -22.64 -12.13
C ALA A 490 -16.98 -21.78 -11.57
N MET A 491 -17.27 -20.83 -10.66
CA MET A 491 -16.26 -19.93 -10.10
C MET A 491 -15.46 -20.52 -8.92
N ASP A 492 -15.86 -21.67 -8.38
CA ASP A 492 -15.08 -22.36 -7.33
C ASP A 492 -14.09 -23.41 -7.93
N ILE A 493 -14.05 -23.56 -9.26
CA ILE A 493 -13.17 -24.49 -9.99
C ILE A 493 -12.04 -23.76 -10.76
N PHE A 494 -12.11 -22.44 -10.89
CA PHE A 494 -11.08 -21.58 -11.51
C PHE A 494 -10.57 -20.54 -10.51
#